data_AF-A0A0Q7SDW9-F1
#
_entry.id   AF-A0A0Q7SDW9-F1
#
_cell.length_a   1.000
_cell.length_b   1.000
_cell.length_c   1.000
_cell.angle_alpha   90.00
_cell.angle_beta   90.00
_cell.angle_gamma   90.00
#
_symmetry.space_group_name_H-M   'P 1'
#
loop_
_entity.id
_entity.type
_entity.pdbx_description
1 polymer ?
#
loop_
_entity_poly.entity_id
_entity_poly.type
_entity_poly.pdbx_seq_one_letter_code
_entity_poly.pdbx_strand_id
1 'polypeptide(L)'
;MAALLHAPAAVLAQGTFPGMEPGRVGGVTAEGEKPDKAAAAAKNKQMAQELIDQQRDEAARRLMVEQRAKLRERLERDAGLLRQPVDLLAGMFQLPADLKLSPEHRSVAEEVLRQQRERAQAGWAAWLNEETAQGKGELRAEVAAQRLSNRVLNEVALWQADTTPQASDTIWIEALKTPGICKGLDQSRPAAQVAQLIEALPAAQRHAAWQGEAECLARWGQVPRQVPPSPDRAFEDELAAMLPKPPGDMSSLAPEVRDALQAAGWTYAGQSPASRCELLRWWSQEQVRSRRMTAPRALQAWRTALAVRSQAYLLPDVPRSGPGATDANGFPLFARRAELAGTVVVEQDLDAAGKIVRSFVQRREITAAGVRGVPALALERELDAASLARAAATPAAAPDPAQLRDGTATRRIGIEWVLPQGL
;
A
#
# COMPACT_ATOMS: atom_id res chain seq x y z
N MET A 1 14.34 -0.51 -31.95
CA MET A 1 14.32 -1.45 -33.10
C MET A 1 12.89 -1.92 -33.27
N ALA A 2 12.34 -1.63 -34.45
CA ALA A 2 10.91 -1.70 -34.76
C ALA A 2 10.50 -3.10 -35.24
N ALA A 3 9.29 -3.53 -34.86
CA ALA A 3 8.60 -4.62 -35.53
C ALA A 3 7.10 -4.24 -35.69
N LEU A 4 6.84 -3.78 -36.91
CA LEU A 4 5.58 -3.57 -37.61
C LEU A 4 4.52 -4.68 -37.41
N LEU A 5 3.27 -4.22 -37.26
CA LEU A 5 2.03 -4.62 -37.96
C LEU A 5 2.04 -5.96 -38.71
N HIS A 6 1.00 -6.78 -38.55
CA HIS A 6 0.27 -7.48 -39.64
C HIS A 6 -1.07 -8.02 -39.11
N ALA A 7 -2.17 -7.62 -39.77
CA ALA A 7 -3.49 -8.24 -39.67
C ALA A 7 -3.86 -8.75 -41.08
N PRO A 8 -4.44 -9.94 -41.26
CA PRO A 8 -4.94 -10.35 -42.56
C PRO A 8 -6.41 -9.93 -42.74
N ALA A 9 -6.65 -9.14 -43.78
CA ALA A 9 -7.94 -9.02 -44.43
C ALA A 9 -8.15 -10.24 -45.33
N ALA A 10 -9.31 -10.90 -45.23
CA ALA A 10 -9.76 -11.89 -46.20
C ALA A 10 -10.93 -11.32 -47.00
N VAL A 11 -10.62 -11.13 -48.28
CA VAL A 11 -11.52 -10.80 -49.40
C VAL A 11 -12.31 -12.05 -49.77
N LEU A 12 -13.62 -11.91 -50.01
CA LEU A 12 -14.30 -12.72 -51.04
C LEU A 12 -15.22 -11.83 -51.87
N ALA A 13 -14.76 -11.63 -53.09
CA ALA A 13 -15.42 -10.94 -54.18
C ALA A 13 -16.48 -11.85 -54.86
N GLN A 14 -17.57 -11.19 -55.24
CA GLN A 14 -18.21 -11.25 -56.55
C GLN A 14 -17.97 -12.50 -57.41
N GLY A 15 -19.00 -13.35 -57.50
CA GLY A 15 -19.17 -14.32 -58.58
C GLY A 15 -20.19 -13.81 -59.60
N THR A 16 -19.70 -13.42 -60.78
CA THR A 16 -20.48 -13.25 -62.02
C THR A 16 -20.85 -14.61 -62.61
N PHE A 17 -22.13 -14.80 -62.97
CA PHE A 17 -22.59 -15.89 -63.83
C PHE A 17 -22.82 -15.37 -65.26
N PRO A 18 -22.26 -16.00 -66.30
CA PRO A 18 -22.64 -15.77 -67.69
C PRO A 18 -23.47 -16.93 -68.26
N GLY A 19 -24.43 -16.60 -69.13
CA GLY A 19 -24.92 -17.51 -70.17
C GLY A 19 -26.31 -18.11 -69.95
N MET A 20 -27.34 -17.51 -70.56
CA MET A 20 -28.37 -18.26 -71.28
C MET A 20 -29.09 -17.34 -72.29
N GLU A 21 -29.27 -17.86 -73.50
CA GLU A 21 -29.70 -17.19 -74.74
C GLU A 21 -31.16 -16.68 -74.76
N PRO A 22 -31.50 -15.73 -75.67
CA PRO A 22 -32.86 -15.26 -75.85
C PRO A 22 -33.68 -16.22 -76.73
N GLY A 23 -34.41 -17.12 -76.08
CA GLY A 23 -35.42 -18.00 -76.70
C GLY A 23 -36.82 -17.38 -76.68
N ARG A 24 -37.32 -17.08 -77.88
CA ARG A 24 -38.65 -16.57 -78.22
C ARG A 24 -39.77 -17.59 -77.93
N VAL A 25 -40.76 -17.29 -77.09
CA VAL A 25 -42.11 -17.91 -77.15
C VAL A 25 -43.21 -16.96 -76.65
N GLY A 26 -44.19 -16.70 -77.52
CA GLY A 26 -45.61 -16.69 -77.19
C GLY A 26 -46.17 -15.54 -76.35
N GLY A 27 -46.88 -14.62 -76.99
CA GLY A 27 -47.90 -13.83 -76.31
C GLY A 27 -49.03 -14.74 -75.83
N VAL A 28 -49.45 -14.57 -74.58
CA VAL A 28 -50.80 -14.91 -74.11
C VAL A 28 -51.22 -13.83 -73.12
N THR A 29 -52.43 -13.37 -73.38
CA THR A 29 -53.27 -12.42 -72.68
C THR A 29 -53.27 -12.55 -71.17
N ALA A 30 -53.37 -11.39 -70.51
CA ALA A 30 -53.78 -11.28 -69.13
C ALA A 30 -55.14 -11.96 -68.94
N GLU A 31 -55.20 -13.01 -68.12
CA GLU A 31 -56.41 -13.48 -67.43
C GLU A 31 -56.08 -14.67 -66.51
N GLY A 32 -56.48 -14.57 -65.23
CA GLY A 32 -56.68 -15.74 -64.36
C GLY A 32 -55.58 -16.08 -63.36
N GLU A 33 -55.24 -15.17 -62.44
CA GLU A 33 -54.61 -15.56 -61.17
C GLU A 33 -55.56 -16.48 -60.38
N LYS A 34 -55.17 -17.74 -60.20
CA LYS A 34 -55.88 -18.70 -59.34
C LYS A 34 -55.73 -18.27 -57.87
N PRO A 35 -56.83 -18.11 -57.10
CA PRO A 35 -56.79 -17.66 -55.70
C PRO A 35 -55.98 -18.56 -54.75
N ASP A 36 -55.74 -19.83 -55.11
CA ASP A 36 -54.96 -20.77 -54.29
C ASP A 36 -53.45 -20.46 -54.21
N LYS A 37 -52.85 -19.85 -55.24
CA LYS A 37 -51.41 -19.51 -55.22
C LYS A 37 -51.11 -18.28 -54.37
N ALA A 38 -52.01 -17.29 -54.39
CA ALA A 38 -51.89 -16.09 -53.56
C ALA A 38 -52.07 -16.41 -52.07
N ALA A 39 -53.01 -17.30 -51.73
CA ALA A 39 -53.21 -17.78 -50.36
C ALA A 39 -52.01 -18.59 -49.83
N ALA A 40 -51.42 -19.46 -50.67
CA ALA A 40 -50.21 -20.21 -50.31
C ALA A 40 -48.98 -19.30 -50.13
N ALA A 41 -48.82 -18.27 -50.98
CA ALA A 41 -47.75 -17.28 -50.85
C ALA A 41 -47.89 -16.42 -49.57
N ALA A 42 -49.12 -16.03 -49.22
CA ALA A 42 -49.40 -15.30 -47.98
C ALA A 42 -49.07 -16.15 -46.74
N LYS A 43 -49.42 -17.44 -46.75
CA LYS A 43 -49.12 -18.38 -45.66
C LYS A 43 -47.61 -18.62 -45.50
N ASN A 44 -46.87 -18.76 -46.59
CA ASN A 44 -45.41 -18.86 -46.57
C ASN A 44 -44.74 -17.58 -46.05
N LYS A 45 -45.27 -16.40 -46.42
CA LYS A 45 -44.77 -15.11 -45.92
C LYS A 45 -45.01 -14.95 -44.41
N GLN A 46 -46.18 -15.39 -43.93
CA GLN A 46 -46.52 -15.38 -42.51
C GLN A 46 -45.62 -16.33 -41.71
N MET A 47 -45.40 -17.55 -42.21
CA MET A 47 -44.51 -18.53 -41.57
C MET A 47 -43.05 -18.07 -41.57
N ALA A 48 -42.58 -17.41 -42.64
CA ALA A 48 -41.24 -16.81 -42.67
C ALA A 48 -41.09 -15.65 -41.67
N GLN A 49 -42.15 -14.84 -41.50
CA GLN A 49 -42.17 -13.75 -40.51
C GLN A 49 -42.15 -14.28 -39.08
N GLU A 50 -42.94 -15.31 -38.77
CA GLU A 50 -42.92 -15.99 -37.46
C GLU A 50 -41.54 -16.57 -37.14
N LEU A 51 -40.84 -17.13 -38.13
CA LEU A 51 -39.49 -17.66 -37.95
C LEU A 51 -38.47 -16.56 -37.65
N ILE A 52 -38.59 -15.41 -38.31
CA ILE A 52 -37.76 -14.22 -38.05
C ILE A 52 -38.00 -13.68 -36.64
N ASP A 53 -39.27 -13.62 -36.21
CA ASP A 53 -39.62 -13.13 -34.88
C ASP A 53 -39.17 -14.10 -33.78
N GLN A 54 -39.27 -15.42 -34.00
CA GLN A 54 -38.68 -16.44 -33.12
C GLN A 54 -37.17 -16.30 -33.00
N GLN A 55 -36.46 -16.09 -34.12
CA GLN A 55 -35.01 -15.88 -34.10
C GLN A 55 -34.62 -14.60 -33.34
N ARG A 56 -35.39 -13.53 -33.47
CA ARG A 56 -35.18 -12.28 -32.72
C ARG A 56 -35.39 -12.48 -31.23
N ASP A 57 -36.46 -13.17 -30.84
CA ASP A 57 -36.75 -13.48 -29.44
C ASP A 57 -35.68 -14.39 -28.82
N GLU A 58 -35.20 -15.39 -29.56
CA GLU A 58 -34.13 -16.26 -29.10
C GLU A 58 -32.80 -15.50 -28.96
N ALA A 59 -32.47 -14.63 -29.92
CA ALA A 59 -31.30 -13.75 -29.84
C ALA A 59 -31.39 -12.78 -28.64
N ALA A 60 -32.55 -12.19 -28.38
CA ALA A 60 -32.78 -11.33 -27.22
C ALA A 60 -32.63 -12.08 -25.89
N ARG A 61 -33.14 -13.33 -25.82
CA ARG A 61 -32.95 -14.19 -24.64
C ARG A 61 -31.48 -14.54 -24.41
N ARG A 62 -30.75 -14.92 -25.47
CA ARG A 62 -29.31 -15.20 -25.39
C ARG A 62 -28.53 -13.98 -24.90
N LEU A 63 -28.82 -12.79 -25.46
CA LEU A 63 -28.22 -11.54 -25.02
C LEU A 63 -28.50 -11.24 -23.53
N MET A 64 -29.74 -11.42 -23.06
CA MET A 64 -30.07 -11.23 -21.64
C MET A 64 -29.34 -12.23 -20.72
N VAL A 65 -29.20 -13.49 -21.14
CA VAL A 65 -28.44 -14.50 -20.38
C VAL A 65 -26.96 -14.12 -20.31
N GLU A 66 -26.36 -13.70 -21.43
CA GLU A 66 -24.97 -13.23 -21.46
C GLU A 66 -24.74 -11.98 -20.60
N GLN A 67 -25.67 -11.02 -20.64
CA GLN A 67 -25.60 -9.81 -19.80
C GLN A 67 -25.68 -10.16 -18.31
N ARG A 68 -26.58 -11.06 -17.92
CA ARG A 68 -26.70 -11.55 -16.53
C ARG A 68 -25.45 -12.30 -16.08
N ALA A 69 -24.87 -13.14 -16.95
CA ALA A 69 -23.62 -13.84 -16.65
C ALA A 69 -22.46 -12.85 -16.42
N LYS A 70 -22.31 -11.85 -17.30
CA LYS A 70 -21.29 -10.79 -17.15
C LYS A 70 -21.49 -9.94 -15.89
N LEU A 71 -22.73 -9.62 -15.54
CA LEU A 71 -23.04 -8.88 -14.31
C LEU A 71 -22.67 -9.71 -13.07
N ARG A 72 -23.03 -10.99 -13.05
CA ARG A 72 -22.69 -11.89 -11.94
C ARG A 72 -21.18 -12.02 -11.76
N GLU A 73 -20.45 -12.24 -12.86
CA GLU A 73 -18.99 -12.31 -12.85
C GLU A 73 -18.36 -11.03 -12.27
N ARG A 74 -18.89 -9.86 -12.66
CA ARG A 74 -18.45 -8.57 -12.09
C ARG A 74 -18.73 -8.48 -10.60
N LEU A 75 -19.95 -8.82 -10.15
CA LEU A 75 -20.30 -8.77 -8.72
C LEU A 75 -19.46 -9.73 -7.87
N GLU A 76 -19.20 -10.95 -8.37
CA GLU A 76 -18.33 -11.93 -7.69
C GLU A 76 -16.89 -11.42 -7.61
N ARG A 77 -16.38 -10.80 -8.68
CA ARG A 77 -15.07 -10.16 -8.69
C ARG A 77 -14.99 -9.00 -7.69
N ASP A 78 -15.98 -8.10 -7.71
CA ASP A 78 -16.04 -6.93 -6.82
C ASP A 78 -16.12 -7.37 -5.36
N ALA A 79 -16.93 -8.39 -5.05
CA ALA A 79 -16.99 -9.00 -3.72
C ALA A 79 -15.64 -9.59 -3.29
N GLY A 80 -14.93 -10.26 -4.20
CA GLY A 80 -13.58 -10.77 -3.96
C GLY A 80 -12.57 -9.67 -3.65
N LEU A 81 -12.61 -8.56 -4.40
CA LEU A 81 -11.74 -7.40 -4.18
C LEU A 81 -12.02 -6.74 -2.82
N LEU A 82 -13.29 -6.52 -2.49
CA LEU A 82 -13.68 -5.91 -1.22
C LEU A 82 -13.44 -6.81 0.00
N ARG A 83 -13.20 -8.10 -0.22
CA ARG A 83 -12.80 -9.04 0.84
C ARG A 83 -11.32 -8.91 1.22
N GLN A 84 -10.43 -8.55 0.29
CA GLN A 84 -8.99 -8.47 0.57
C GLN A 84 -8.65 -7.54 1.74
N PRO A 85 -9.24 -6.34 1.86
CA PRO A 85 -9.01 -5.46 3.01
C PRO A 85 -9.54 -6.04 4.33
N VAL A 86 -10.62 -6.82 4.30
CA VAL A 86 -11.17 -7.51 5.48
C VAL A 86 -10.21 -8.61 5.94
N ASP A 87 -9.72 -9.43 5.01
CA ASP A 87 -8.77 -10.49 5.30
C ASP A 87 -7.44 -9.90 5.80
N LEU A 88 -7.01 -8.77 5.21
CA LEU A 88 -5.86 -7.99 5.68
C LEU A 88 -6.07 -7.56 7.14
N LEU A 89 -7.21 -6.93 7.44
CA LEU A 89 -7.54 -6.46 8.79
C LEU A 89 -7.55 -7.61 9.81
N ALA A 90 -8.17 -8.73 9.48
CA ALA A 90 -8.19 -9.91 10.34
C ALA A 90 -6.76 -10.44 10.59
N GLY A 91 -5.93 -10.48 9.54
CA GLY A 91 -4.54 -10.93 9.62
C GLY A 91 -3.64 -10.06 10.52
N MET A 92 -3.93 -8.77 10.65
CA MET A 92 -3.14 -7.85 11.51
C MET A 92 -3.25 -8.18 13.00
N PHE A 93 -4.37 -8.76 13.41
CA PHE A 93 -4.71 -9.06 14.81
C PHE A 93 -4.74 -10.55 15.13
N GLN A 94 -4.21 -11.39 14.25
CA GLN A 94 -4.16 -12.83 14.45
C GLN A 94 -2.79 -13.26 14.99
N LEU A 95 -2.79 -14.11 16.03
CA LEU A 95 -1.58 -14.80 16.47
C LEU A 95 -1.40 -16.11 15.71
N PRO A 96 -0.23 -16.36 15.09
CA PRO A 96 0.10 -17.67 14.54
C PRO A 96 0.03 -18.77 15.61
N ALA A 97 -0.43 -19.95 15.22
CA ALA A 97 -0.55 -21.10 16.13
C ALA A 97 0.82 -21.60 16.61
N ASP A 98 1.83 -21.49 15.76
CA ASP A 98 3.23 -21.85 16.00
C ASP A 98 4.04 -20.78 16.74
N LEU A 99 3.43 -19.61 17.02
CA LEU A 99 4.08 -18.54 17.78
C LEU A 99 4.45 -19.03 19.19
N LYS A 100 5.73 -18.96 19.54
CA LYS A 100 6.24 -19.42 20.84
C LYS A 100 5.91 -18.41 21.94
N LEU A 101 4.75 -18.59 22.56
CA LEU A 101 4.31 -17.83 23.73
C LEU A 101 4.01 -18.78 24.88
N SER A 102 4.25 -18.33 26.12
CA SER A 102 3.76 -19.04 27.31
C SER A 102 2.22 -19.13 27.29
N PRO A 103 1.61 -20.21 27.81
CA PRO A 103 0.17 -20.40 27.76
C PRO A 103 -0.62 -19.25 28.40
N GLU A 104 -0.17 -18.75 29.56
CA GLU A 104 -0.81 -17.63 30.24
C GLU A 104 -0.76 -16.36 29.39
N HIS A 105 0.40 -16.08 28.80
CA HIS A 105 0.60 -14.92 27.96
C HIS A 105 -0.23 -14.99 26.66
N ARG A 106 -0.26 -16.15 26.00
CA ARG A 106 -1.11 -16.36 24.81
C ARG A 106 -2.58 -16.10 25.13
N SER A 107 -3.07 -16.56 26.28
CA SER A 107 -4.46 -16.33 26.69
C SER A 107 -4.78 -14.83 26.85
N VAL A 108 -3.89 -14.06 27.49
CA VAL A 108 -4.07 -12.61 27.67
C VAL A 108 -4.02 -11.89 26.31
N ALA A 109 -3.06 -12.25 25.47
CA ALA A 109 -2.90 -11.69 24.13
C ALA A 109 -4.15 -11.92 23.26
N GLU A 110 -4.66 -13.16 23.23
CA GLU A 110 -5.88 -13.48 22.45
C GLU A 110 -7.10 -12.72 22.96
N GLU A 111 -7.24 -12.52 24.27
CA GLU A 111 -8.37 -11.78 24.81
C GLU A 111 -8.35 -10.31 24.37
N VAL A 112 -7.21 -9.63 24.47
CA VAL A 112 -7.04 -8.26 24.00
C VAL A 112 -7.28 -8.17 22.49
N LEU A 113 -6.68 -9.08 21.71
CA LEU A 113 -6.80 -9.07 20.25
C LEU A 113 -8.20 -9.45 19.78
N ARG A 114 -8.92 -10.32 20.48
CA ARG A 114 -10.33 -10.64 20.20
C ARG A 114 -11.22 -9.41 20.30
N GLN A 115 -11.12 -8.66 21.40
CA GLN A 115 -11.86 -7.42 21.58
C GLN A 115 -11.54 -6.41 20.46
N GLN A 116 -10.28 -6.35 20.03
CA GLN A 116 -9.88 -5.49 18.93
C GLN A 116 -10.44 -5.95 17.58
N ARG A 117 -10.46 -7.25 17.29
CA ARG A 117 -11.09 -7.79 16.07
C ARG A 117 -12.58 -7.44 16.02
N GLU A 118 -13.29 -7.59 17.13
CA GLU A 118 -14.71 -7.22 17.24
C GLU A 118 -14.95 -5.73 16.98
N ARG A 119 -14.12 -4.86 17.59
CA ARG A 119 -14.17 -3.41 17.36
C ARG A 119 -13.90 -3.05 15.91
N ALA A 120 -12.86 -3.62 15.32
CA ALA A 120 -12.49 -3.33 13.94
C ALA A 120 -13.56 -3.83 12.94
N GLN A 121 -14.15 -4.99 13.20
CA GLN A 121 -15.26 -5.53 12.42
C GLN A 121 -16.53 -4.66 12.53
N ALA A 122 -16.86 -4.17 13.73
CA ALA A 122 -18.01 -3.29 13.94
C ALA A 122 -17.87 -1.95 13.18
N GLY A 123 -16.65 -1.42 13.04
CA GLY A 123 -16.37 -0.20 12.27
C GLY A 123 -16.35 -0.38 10.75
N TRP A 124 -16.28 -1.62 10.25
CA TRP A 124 -16.02 -1.91 8.84
C TRP A 124 -17.05 -1.32 7.88
N ALA A 125 -18.34 -1.50 8.20
CA ALA A 125 -19.43 -1.01 7.35
C ALA A 125 -19.41 0.51 7.20
N ALA A 126 -19.05 1.23 8.28
CA ALA A 126 -18.91 2.68 8.24
C ALA A 126 -17.76 3.10 7.31
N TRP A 127 -16.61 2.41 7.39
CA TRP A 127 -15.47 2.71 6.51
C TRP A 127 -15.81 2.47 5.04
N LEU A 128 -16.48 1.37 4.72
CA LEU A 128 -16.92 1.08 3.35
C LEU A 128 -17.91 2.14 2.85
N ASN A 129 -18.88 2.54 3.66
CA ASN A 129 -19.85 3.59 3.31
C ASN A 129 -19.18 4.95 3.07
N GLU A 130 -18.17 5.29 3.88
CA GLU A 130 -17.39 6.52 3.68
C GLU A 130 -16.64 6.49 2.34
N GLU A 131 -16.01 5.36 1.98
CA GLU A 131 -15.30 5.27 0.70
C GLU A 131 -16.25 5.32 -0.50
N THR A 132 -17.38 4.61 -0.44
CA THR A 132 -18.36 4.57 -1.54
C THR A 132 -19.04 5.93 -1.75
N ALA A 133 -19.36 6.66 -0.68
CA ALA A 133 -19.98 7.99 -0.78
C ALA A 133 -19.06 9.05 -1.40
N GLN A 134 -17.73 8.85 -1.36
CA GLN A 134 -16.73 9.78 -1.89
C GLN A 134 -16.36 9.51 -3.36
N GLY A 135 -16.79 8.39 -3.93
CA GLY A 135 -16.65 8.13 -5.36
C GLY A 135 -17.56 9.06 -6.17
N LYS A 136 -16.99 10.04 -6.88
CA LYS A 136 -17.72 10.76 -7.93
C LYS A 136 -17.89 9.81 -9.13
N GLY A 137 -18.97 9.02 -9.14
CA GLY A 137 -19.24 7.99 -10.15
C GLY A 137 -19.24 6.57 -9.56
N GLU A 138 -19.29 5.53 -10.41
CA GLU A 138 -19.08 4.16 -9.95
C GLU A 138 -17.67 4.02 -9.38
N LEU A 139 -17.52 4.07 -8.05
CA LEU A 139 -16.27 3.73 -7.40
C LEU A 139 -15.96 2.26 -7.74
N ARG A 140 -14.95 2.05 -8.57
CA ARG A 140 -14.48 0.72 -8.92
C ARG A 140 -14.04 -0.03 -7.65
N ALA A 141 -14.42 -1.29 -7.54
CA ALA A 141 -14.13 -2.11 -6.36
C ALA A 141 -12.64 -2.18 -6.04
N GLU A 142 -11.77 -2.12 -7.06
CA GLU A 142 -10.31 -2.07 -6.89
C GLU A 142 -9.85 -0.83 -6.13
N VAL A 143 -10.42 0.35 -6.47
CA VAL A 143 -10.07 1.63 -5.82
C VAL A 143 -10.56 1.62 -4.37
N ALA A 144 -11.79 1.16 -4.15
CA ALA A 144 -12.35 1.00 -2.80
C ALA A 144 -11.48 0.06 -1.95
N ALA A 145 -11.10 -1.09 -2.49
CA ALA A 145 -10.27 -2.06 -1.80
C ALA A 145 -8.88 -1.49 -1.44
N GLN A 146 -8.25 -0.74 -2.35
CA GLN A 146 -6.97 -0.11 -2.08
C GLN A 146 -7.08 0.95 -0.96
N ARG A 147 -8.07 1.83 -1.01
CA ARG A 147 -8.30 2.86 0.02
C ARG A 147 -8.58 2.25 1.39
N LEU A 148 -9.40 1.21 1.45
CA LEU A 148 -9.67 0.48 2.68
C LEU A 148 -8.41 -0.21 3.21
N SER A 149 -7.58 -0.78 2.33
CA SER A 149 -6.30 -1.38 2.72
C SER A 149 -5.30 -0.34 3.26
N ASN A 150 -5.24 0.85 2.64
CA ASN A 150 -4.46 1.98 3.17
C ASN A 150 -4.91 2.33 4.59
N ARG A 151 -6.23 2.43 4.81
CA ARG A 151 -6.82 2.75 6.13
C ARG A 151 -6.46 1.70 7.17
N VAL A 152 -6.60 0.41 6.84
CA VAL A 152 -6.27 -0.71 7.73
C VAL A 152 -4.82 -0.61 8.21
N LEU A 153 -3.87 -0.48 7.28
CA LEU A 153 -2.46 -0.39 7.67
C LEU A 153 -2.15 0.88 8.45
N ASN A 154 -2.78 2.00 8.08
CA ASN A 154 -2.56 3.23 8.79
C ASN A 154 -3.04 3.16 10.23
N GLU A 155 -4.23 2.61 10.49
CA GLU A 155 -4.73 2.43 11.87
C GLU A 155 -3.85 1.50 12.71
N VAL A 156 -3.28 0.46 12.09
CA VAL A 156 -2.30 -0.42 12.76
C VAL A 156 -1.00 0.33 13.06
N ALA A 157 -0.49 1.12 12.11
CA ALA A 157 0.70 1.94 12.35
C ALA A 157 0.47 2.97 13.45
N LEU A 158 -0.73 3.60 13.48
CA LEU A 158 -1.14 4.54 14.53
C LEU A 158 -1.23 3.87 15.90
N TRP A 159 -1.70 2.61 15.98
CA TRP A 159 -1.67 1.84 17.22
C TRP A 159 -0.22 1.61 17.70
N GLN A 160 0.66 1.17 16.81
CA GLN A 160 2.04 0.88 17.18
C GLN A 160 2.81 2.15 17.58
N ALA A 161 2.54 3.28 16.94
CA ALA A 161 3.22 4.56 17.17
C ALA A 161 2.45 5.54 18.09
N ASP A 162 1.43 5.07 18.80
CA ASP A 162 0.62 5.93 19.68
C ASP A 162 1.50 6.59 20.75
N THR A 163 1.41 7.92 20.88
CA THR A 163 2.24 8.69 21.80
C THR A 163 1.52 9.13 23.06
N THR A 164 0.24 8.78 23.20
CA THR A 164 -0.54 9.09 24.40
C THR A 164 0.11 8.36 25.58
N PRO A 165 0.56 9.05 26.64
CA PRO A 165 1.24 8.42 27.77
C PRO A 165 0.42 7.29 28.39
N GLN A 166 1.03 6.13 28.61
CA GLN A 166 0.42 4.97 29.27
C GLN A 166 1.23 4.56 30.51
N ALA A 167 0.58 3.91 31.47
CA ALA A 167 1.29 3.38 32.65
C ALA A 167 2.39 2.36 32.25
N SER A 168 2.15 1.61 31.18
CA SER A 168 3.10 0.65 30.60
C SER A 168 4.35 1.28 29.99
N ASP A 169 4.40 2.60 29.76
CA ASP A 169 5.56 3.25 29.16
C ASP A 169 6.81 3.09 30.03
N THR A 170 6.63 3.08 31.35
CA THR A 170 7.72 2.83 32.31
C THR A 170 8.31 1.43 32.15
N ILE A 171 7.47 0.42 31.88
CA ILE A 171 7.90 -0.95 31.62
C ILE A 171 8.76 -0.98 30.35
N TRP A 172 8.29 -0.35 29.26
CA TRP A 172 9.02 -0.34 28.00
C TRP A 172 10.31 0.48 28.07
N ILE A 173 10.32 1.63 28.75
CA ILE A 173 11.53 2.44 28.96
C ILE A 173 12.61 1.63 29.68
N GLU A 174 12.25 0.88 30.73
CA GLU A 174 13.19 -0.01 31.41
C GLU A 174 13.59 -1.20 30.55
N ALA A 175 12.65 -1.80 29.82
CA ALA A 175 12.92 -2.94 28.93
C ALA A 175 13.94 -2.59 27.83
N LEU A 176 13.88 -1.40 27.24
CA LEU A 176 14.81 -0.96 26.18
C LEU A 176 16.27 -0.85 26.67
N LYS A 177 16.51 -0.77 27.99
CA LYS A 177 17.85 -0.82 28.57
C LYS A 177 18.44 -2.24 28.53
N THR A 178 17.61 -3.27 28.39
CA THR A 178 18.02 -4.68 28.41
C THR A 178 18.48 -5.13 27.03
N PRO A 179 19.77 -5.47 26.83
CA PRO A 179 20.23 -6.02 25.56
C PRO A 179 19.53 -7.33 25.22
N GLY A 180 19.14 -7.50 23.96
CA GLY A 180 18.56 -8.75 23.47
C GLY A 180 17.07 -8.95 23.75
N ILE A 181 16.35 -7.93 24.23
CA ILE A 181 14.87 -7.95 24.32
C ILE A 181 14.21 -8.27 22.96
N CYS A 182 14.91 -7.99 21.86
CA CYS A 182 14.45 -8.24 20.49
C CYS A 182 14.82 -9.64 19.94
N LYS A 183 15.58 -10.48 20.66
CA LYS A 183 16.17 -11.73 20.11
C LYS A 183 15.13 -12.73 19.60
N GLY A 184 13.95 -12.78 20.21
CA GLY A 184 12.87 -13.70 19.83
C GLY A 184 11.99 -13.23 18.67
N LEU A 185 12.32 -12.09 18.04
CA LEU A 185 11.46 -11.46 17.05
C LEU A 185 11.70 -12.02 15.64
N ASP A 186 10.78 -12.87 15.18
CA ASP A 186 10.82 -13.46 13.83
C ASP A 186 9.57 -13.14 13.00
N GLN A 187 8.52 -12.58 13.61
CA GLN A 187 7.28 -12.26 12.91
C GLN A 187 7.29 -10.83 12.34
N SER A 188 6.77 -10.70 11.12
CA SER A 188 6.48 -9.40 10.49
C SER A 188 5.05 -8.91 10.78
N ARG A 189 4.16 -9.78 11.28
CA ARG A 189 2.77 -9.44 11.61
C ARG A 189 2.70 -8.61 12.89
N PRO A 190 1.98 -7.48 12.92
CA PRO A 190 1.96 -6.53 14.03
C PRO A 190 1.60 -7.13 15.39
N ALA A 191 0.47 -7.85 15.49
CA ALA A 191 0.06 -8.47 16.74
C ALA A 191 1.04 -9.54 17.25
N ALA A 192 1.61 -10.33 16.34
CA ALA A 192 2.58 -11.35 16.69
C ALA A 192 3.92 -10.74 17.14
N GLN A 193 4.35 -9.65 16.51
CA GLN A 193 5.52 -8.88 16.90
C GLN A 193 5.36 -8.29 18.31
N VAL A 194 4.22 -7.65 18.60
CA VAL A 194 3.91 -7.10 19.94
C VAL A 194 3.90 -8.21 20.98
N ALA A 195 3.25 -9.35 20.68
CA ALA A 195 3.28 -10.49 21.58
C ALA A 195 4.71 -10.99 21.84
N GLN A 196 5.55 -11.18 20.81
CA GLN A 196 6.94 -11.60 21.04
C GLN A 196 7.74 -10.63 21.91
N LEU A 197 7.55 -9.33 21.73
CA LEU A 197 8.18 -8.31 22.57
C LEU A 197 7.69 -8.37 24.03
N ILE A 198 6.39 -8.59 24.24
CA ILE A 198 5.84 -8.74 25.60
C ILE A 198 6.28 -10.06 26.25
N GLU A 199 6.41 -11.17 25.50
CA GLU A 199 6.95 -12.43 26.02
C GLU A 199 8.39 -12.25 26.54
N ALA A 200 9.18 -11.38 25.92
CA ALA A 200 10.54 -11.08 26.35
C ALA A 200 10.62 -10.30 27.68
N LEU A 201 9.51 -9.71 28.15
CA LEU A 201 9.44 -9.02 29.44
C LEU A 201 9.41 -10.02 30.62
N PRO A 202 9.87 -9.61 31.81
CA PRO A 202 9.64 -10.35 33.05
C PRO A 202 8.16 -10.73 33.22
N ALA A 203 7.88 -11.96 33.64
CA ALA A 203 6.51 -12.50 33.74
C ALA A 203 5.54 -11.58 34.49
N ALA A 204 6.01 -10.95 35.58
CA ALA A 204 5.23 -10.01 36.39
C ALA A 204 4.80 -8.73 35.66
N GLN A 205 5.47 -8.35 34.56
CA GLN A 205 5.20 -7.12 33.80
C GLN A 205 4.32 -7.35 32.57
N ARG A 206 4.19 -8.60 32.10
CA ARG A 206 3.53 -8.92 30.82
C ARG A 206 2.06 -8.50 30.79
N HIS A 207 1.33 -8.73 31.88
CA HIS A 207 -0.08 -8.33 31.97
C HIS A 207 -0.25 -6.82 31.88
N ALA A 208 0.56 -6.04 32.61
CA ALA A 208 0.52 -4.59 32.57
C ALA A 208 0.93 -4.03 31.19
N ALA A 209 1.86 -4.69 30.49
CA ALA A 209 2.20 -4.34 29.12
C ALA A 209 1.00 -4.54 28.17
N TRP A 210 0.27 -5.66 28.28
CA TRP A 210 -0.96 -5.88 27.50
C TRP A 210 -2.10 -4.92 27.83
N GLN A 211 -2.22 -4.49 29.08
CA GLN A 211 -3.18 -3.45 29.46
C GLN A 211 -2.88 -2.14 28.72
N GLY A 212 -1.60 -1.74 28.65
CA GLY A 212 -1.19 -0.58 27.87
C GLY A 212 -1.50 -0.73 26.37
N GLU A 213 -1.27 -1.91 25.79
CA GLU A 213 -1.64 -2.16 24.39
C GLU A 213 -3.16 -2.12 24.18
N ALA A 214 -3.95 -2.63 25.13
CA ALA A 214 -5.41 -2.52 25.09
C ALA A 214 -5.89 -1.06 25.17
N GLU A 215 -5.23 -0.21 25.97
CA GLU A 215 -5.50 1.24 26.04
C GLU A 215 -5.17 1.94 24.71
N CYS A 216 -4.07 1.58 24.06
CA CYS A 216 -3.73 2.08 22.73
C CYS A 216 -4.73 1.64 21.65
N LEU A 217 -5.13 0.37 21.68
CA LEU A 217 -6.16 -0.18 20.79
C LEU A 217 -7.54 0.42 21.07
N ALA A 218 -7.78 0.90 22.31
CA ALA A 218 -9.03 1.55 22.67
C ALA A 218 -9.30 2.84 21.86
N ARG A 219 -8.27 3.40 21.22
CA ARG A 219 -8.34 4.59 20.36
C ARG A 219 -8.52 4.27 18.87
N TRP A 220 -8.70 3.00 18.50
CA TRP A 220 -8.96 2.58 17.12
C TRP A 220 -10.07 3.39 16.46
N GLY A 221 -9.79 3.95 15.28
CA GLY A 221 -10.73 4.75 14.49
C GLY A 221 -11.09 6.12 15.09
N GLN A 222 -10.46 6.55 16.18
CA GLN A 222 -10.69 7.87 16.78
C GLN A 222 -9.79 8.93 16.13
N VAL A 223 -10.32 10.14 15.98
CA VAL A 223 -9.62 11.32 15.44
C VAL A 223 -9.88 12.51 16.37
N PRO A 224 -8.87 13.31 16.75
CA PRO A 224 -7.45 13.19 16.39
C PRO A 224 -6.71 12.11 17.21
N ARG A 225 -5.70 11.47 16.60
CA ARG A 225 -4.72 10.62 17.29
C ARG A 225 -3.47 11.42 17.62
N GLN A 226 -2.93 11.23 18.82
CA GLN A 226 -1.60 11.73 19.15
C GLN A 226 -0.55 10.79 18.54
N VAL A 227 0.23 11.33 17.61
CA VAL A 227 1.40 10.67 17.02
C VAL A 227 2.60 11.61 17.16
N PRO A 228 3.84 11.08 17.15
CA PRO A 228 4.98 11.95 17.26
C PRO A 228 5.01 12.84 16.01
N PRO A 229 5.44 14.11 16.13
CA PRO A 229 5.74 14.90 14.95
C PRO A 229 6.76 14.11 14.11
N SER A 230 6.51 14.02 12.79
CA SER A 230 7.44 13.36 11.87
C SER A 230 8.82 14.00 12.10
N PRO A 231 9.83 13.23 12.53
CA PRO A 231 11.10 13.82 12.94
C PRO A 231 11.80 14.47 11.74
N ASP A 232 12.60 15.51 12.00
CA ASP A 232 13.44 16.20 10.99
C ASP A 232 14.38 15.24 10.24
N ARG A 233 14.60 14.03 10.77
CA ARG A 233 15.19 12.88 10.08
C ARG A 233 14.54 11.63 10.63
N ALA A 234 14.19 10.67 9.78
CA ALA A 234 13.68 9.40 10.28
C ALA A 234 14.75 8.77 11.20
N PHE A 235 14.31 8.25 12.33
CA PHE A 235 15.20 7.71 13.37
C PHE A 235 16.14 6.62 12.81
N GLU A 236 15.66 5.86 11.83
CA GLU A 236 16.44 4.83 11.16
C GLU A 236 17.44 5.36 10.14
N ASP A 237 17.16 6.52 9.54
CA ASP A 237 18.07 7.16 8.59
C ASP A 237 19.26 7.76 9.36
N GLU A 238 19.01 8.33 10.55
CA GLU A 238 20.08 8.76 11.46
C GLU A 238 20.92 7.58 11.95
N LEU A 239 20.27 6.48 12.34
CA LEU A 239 20.95 5.25 12.71
C LEU A 239 21.83 4.74 11.57
N ALA A 240 21.27 4.59 10.37
CA ALA A 240 22.00 4.08 9.21
C ALA A 240 23.20 4.95 8.83
N ALA A 241 23.11 6.28 9.03
CA ALA A 241 24.23 7.19 8.81
C ALA A 241 25.34 7.08 9.87
N MET A 242 24.99 6.65 11.09
CA MET A 242 25.92 6.53 12.22
C MET A 242 26.59 5.16 12.32
N LEU A 243 25.99 4.12 11.75
CA LEU A 243 26.56 2.78 11.77
C LEU A 243 27.82 2.72 10.90
N PRO A 244 28.95 2.17 11.41
CA PRO A 244 30.15 2.00 10.62
C PRO A 244 29.88 1.07 9.43
N LYS A 245 30.35 1.47 8.24
CA LYS A 245 30.25 0.64 7.03
C LYS A 245 31.37 -0.40 7.03
N PRO A 246 31.10 -1.70 6.79
CA PRO A 246 32.15 -2.69 6.62
C PRO A 246 33.10 -2.31 5.46
N PRO A 247 34.44 -2.49 5.58
CA PRO A 247 35.18 -3.03 6.71
C PRO A 247 35.66 -1.92 7.69
N GLY A 248 34.75 -1.28 8.42
CA GLY A 248 35.08 -0.32 9.48
C GLY A 248 35.41 -0.98 10.83
N ASP A 249 35.96 -0.20 11.76
CA ASP A 249 36.19 -0.67 13.14
C ASP A 249 34.84 -0.83 13.88
N MET A 250 34.55 -2.07 14.26
CA MET A 250 33.32 -2.50 14.93
C MET A 250 33.54 -2.83 16.42
N SER A 251 34.76 -2.63 16.94
CA SER A 251 35.17 -3.08 18.27
C SER A 251 34.41 -2.39 19.41
N SER A 252 33.96 -1.16 19.19
CA SER A 252 33.19 -0.35 20.14
C SER A 252 31.69 -0.66 20.16
N LEU A 253 31.19 -1.46 19.20
CA LEU A 253 29.78 -1.84 19.13
C LEU A 253 29.48 -3.04 20.02
N ALA A 254 28.27 -3.05 20.58
CA ALA A 254 27.72 -4.22 21.27
C ALA A 254 27.73 -5.45 20.35
N PRO A 255 27.98 -6.66 20.88
CA PRO A 255 28.07 -7.88 20.07
C PRO A 255 26.89 -8.08 19.13
N GLU A 256 25.66 -7.83 19.59
CA GLU A 256 24.45 -7.98 18.79
C GLU A 256 24.36 -6.99 17.62
N VAL A 257 24.90 -5.77 17.79
CA VAL A 257 24.96 -4.75 16.73
C VAL A 257 26.03 -5.13 15.71
N ARG A 258 27.16 -5.67 16.18
CA ARG A 258 28.26 -6.14 15.34
C ARG A 258 27.81 -7.29 14.44
N ASP A 259 27.12 -8.28 15.00
CA ASP A 259 26.62 -9.44 14.26
C ASP A 259 25.65 -9.01 13.14
N ALA A 260 24.81 -8.02 13.40
CA ALA A 260 23.88 -7.46 12.40
C ALA A 260 24.60 -6.76 11.23
N LEU A 261 25.80 -6.19 11.46
CA LEU A 261 26.55 -5.41 10.46
C LEU A 261 27.50 -6.24 9.58
N GLN A 262 27.84 -7.48 9.98
CA GLN A 262 28.86 -8.30 9.30
C GLN A 262 28.39 -8.96 7.99
N ALA A 263 27.12 -8.82 7.60
CA ALA A 263 26.61 -9.39 6.34
C ALA A 263 27.17 -8.66 5.10
N ALA A 264 27.65 -9.41 4.10
CA ALA A 264 28.06 -8.85 2.81
C ALA A 264 26.87 -8.15 2.12
N GLY A 265 27.03 -6.92 1.65
CA GLY A 265 25.95 -6.13 1.04
C GLY A 265 24.93 -5.57 2.05
N TRP A 266 25.33 -5.40 3.31
CA TRP A 266 24.47 -4.89 4.39
C TRP A 266 23.65 -3.65 4.00
N THR A 267 22.35 -3.73 4.25
CA THR A 267 21.46 -2.57 4.33
C THR A 267 20.57 -2.71 5.56
N TYR A 268 20.19 -1.60 6.18
CA TYR A 268 19.24 -1.62 7.30
C TYR A 268 17.90 -2.28 6.91
N ALA A 269 17.42 -2.03 5.68
CA ALA A 269 16.18 -2.63 5.18
C ALA A 269 16.26 -4.15 4.96
N GLY A 270 17.45 -4.70 4.70
CA GLY A 270 17.68 -6.14 4.52
C GLY A 270 17.88 -6.93 5.81
N GLN A 271 17.80 -6.28 6.98
CA GLN A 271 17.96 -6.93 8.28
C GLN A 271 16.71 -7.69 8.72
N SER A 272 16.90 -8.78 9.48
CA SER A 272 15.80 -9.53 10.11
C SER A 272 15.01 -8.64 11.08
N PRO A 273 13.75 -8.98 11.41
CA PRO A 273 12.97 -8.23 12.39
C PRO A 273 13.72 -8.06 13.73
N ALA A 274 14.28 -9.14 14.29
CA ALA A 274 15.10 -9.10 15.51
C ALA A 274 16.28 -8.12 15.40
N SER A 275 17.07 -8.22 14.31
CA SER A 275 18.23 -7.34 14.11
C SER A 275 17.82 -5.88 13.99
N ARG A 276 16.75 -5.58 13.23
CA ARG A 276 16.22 -4.22 13.11
C ARG A 276 15.78 -3.65 14.45
N CYS A 277 15.02 -4.44 15.21
CA CYS A 277 14.56 -4.07 16.55
C CYS A 277 15.73 -3.80 17.49
N GLU A 278 16.75 -4.66 17.49
CA GLU A 278 17.91 -4.54 18.38
C GLU A 278 18.79 -3.33 18.02
N LEU A 279 19.00 -3.06 16.73
CA LEU A 279 19.70 -1.86 16.26
C LEU A 279 18.97 -0.58 16.70
N LEU A 280 17.64 -0.54 16.56
CA LEU A 280 16.83 0.59 17.00
C LEU A 280 16.82 0.74 18.52
N ARG A 281 16.75 -0.37 19.26
CA ARG A 281 16.84 -0.38 20.72
C ARG A 281 18.16 0.23 21.17
N TRP A 282 19.28 -0.27 20.64
CA TRP A 282 20.60 0.29 20.93
C TRP A 282 20.65 1.80 20.62
N TRP A 283 20.20 2.21 19.42
CA TRP A 283 20.20 3.61 19.03
C TRP A 283 19.37 4.51 19.95
N SER A 284 18.21 4.01 20.41
CA SER A 284 17.35 4.72 21.35
C SER A 284 18.06 4.99 22.67
N GLN A 285 18.82 4.00 23.17
CA GLN A 285 19.61 4.15 24.40
C GLN A 285 20.79 5.10 24.20
N GLU A 286 21.42 5.08 23.03
CA GLU A 286 22.49 6.04 22.71
C GLU A 286 21.98 7.49 22.65
N GLN A 287 20.77 7.73 22.12
CA GLN A 287 20.17 9.07 22.15
C GLN A 287 19.88 9.55 23.57
N VAL A 288 19.41 8.67 24.44
CA VAL A 288 19.17 8.98 25.86
C VAL A 288 20.49 9.22 26.60
N ARG A 289 21.48 8.34 26.42
CA ARG A 289 22.81 8.44 27.05
C ARG A 289 23.55 9.71 26.66
N SER A 290 23.46 10.10 25.39
CA SER A 290 24.05 11.34 24.86
C SER A 290 23.21 12.59 25.13
N ARG A 291 22.08 12.47 25.84
CA ARG A 291 21.15 13.56 26.18
C ARG A 291 20.56 14.27 24.95
N ARG A 292 20.52 13.61 23.80
CA ARG A 292 19.86 14.10 22.58
C ARG A 292 18.35 13.89 22.61
N MET A 293 17.88 12.88 23.35
CA MET A 293 16.45 12.62 23.56
C MET A 293 16.15 12.29 25.02
N THR A 294 14.92 12.57 25.44
CA THR A 294 14.37 12.03 26.70
C THR A 294 13.97 10.57 26.51
N ALA A 295 13.92 9.80 27.61
CA ALA A 295 13.53 8.38 27.53
C ALA A 295 12.14 8.15 26.89
N PRO A 296 11.08 8.94 27.21
CA PRO A 296 9.80 8.82 26.52
C PRO A 296 9.87 9.09 25.01
N ARG A 297 10.64 10.11 24.59
CA ARG A 297 10.81 10.43 23.17
C ARG A 297 11.58 9.32 22.43
N ALA A 298 12.57 8.72 23.07
CA ALA A 298 13.31 7.58 22.52
C ALA A 298 12.43 6.33 22.38
N LEU A 299 11.56 6.05 23.36
CA LEU A 299 10.55 4.99 23.26
C LEU A 299 9.61 5.22 22.06
N GLN A 300 9.08 6.43 21.91
CA GLN A 300 8.18 6.77 20.80
C GLN A 300 8.87 6.63 19.44
N ALA A 301 10.13 7.06 19.32
CA ALA A 301 10.92 6.89 18.10
C ALA A 301 11.16 5.41 17.77
N TRP A 302 11.47 4.59 18.77
CA TRP A 302 11.62 3.14 18.60
C TRP A 302 10.32 2.46 18.16
N ARG A 303 9.19 2.78 18.80
CA ARG A 303 7.85 2.27 18.43
C ARG A 303 7.47 2.67 17.00
N THR A 304 7.70 3.93 16.64
CA THR A 304 7.41 4.45 15.29
C THR A 304 8.26 3.77 14.21
N ALA A 305 9.54 3.52 14.50
CA ALA A 305 10.45 2.84 13.57
C ALA A 305 10.10 1.35 13.36
N LEU A 306 9.47 0.72 14.36
CA LEU A 306 8.94 -0.65 14.26
C LEU A 306 7.53 -0.74 13.67
N ALA A 307 6.82 0.40 13.55
CA ALA A 307 5.47 0.42 13.03
C ALA A 307 5.38 -0.16 11.61
N VAL A 308 4.23 -0.76 11.32
CA VAL A 308 3.94 -1.39 10.04
C VAL A 308 4.07 -0.40 8.89
N ARG A 309 4.57 -0.88 7.74
CA ARG A 309 4.73 -0.11 6.51
C ARG A 309 4.01 -0.77 5.37
N SER A 310 3.50 0.04 4.44
CA SER A 310 2.86 -0.43 3.21
C SER A 310 3.73 -1.39 2.41
N GLN A 311 5.06 -1.24 2.42
CA GLN A 311 5.98 -2.10 1.68
C GLN A 311 5.81 -3.60 1.96
N ALA A 312 5.44 -3.98 3.18
CA ALA A 312 5.33 -5.39 3.56
C ALA A 312 3.95 -6.01 3.21
N TYR A 313 2.98 -5.21 2.76
CA TYR A 313 1.58 -5.63 2.74
C TYR A 313 0.78 -5.18 1.50
N LEU A 314 1.09 -4.03 0.90
CA LEU A 314 0.31 -3.47 -0.20
C LEU A 314 1.04 -3.60 -1.51
N LEU A 315 0.30 -3.96 -2.57
CA LEU A 315 0.76 -3.90 -3.96
C LEU A 315 2.18 -4.48 -4.12
N PRO A 316 2.44 -5.74 -3.72
CA PRO A 316 3.77 -6.34 -3.81
C PRO A 316 4.30 -6.38 -5.25
N ASP A 317 3.39 -6.42 -6.22
CA ASP A 317 3.68 -6.48 -7.65
C ASP A 317 4.11 -5.12 -8.23
N VAL A 318 4.01 -4.03 -7.45
CA VAL A 318 4.38 -2.69 -7.91
C VAL A 318 5.81 -2.38 -7.48
N PRO A 319 6.73 -2.17 -8.43
CA PRO A 319 8.10 -1.80 -8.11
C PRO A 319 8.16 -0.49 -7.33
N ARG A 320 8.87 -0.48 -6.20
CA ARG A 320 9.13 0.71 -5.38
C ARG A 320 10.49 1.35 -5.64
N SER A 321 11.39 0.62 -6.30
CA SER A 321 12.75 1.07 -6.59
C SER A 321 13.24 0.51 -7.92
N GLY A 322 14.18 1.21 -8.55
CA GLY A 322 14.82 0.77 -9.80
C GLY A 322 14.00 1.09 -11.05
N PRO A 323 14.42 0.54 -12.21
CA PRO A 323 13.75 0.78 -13.49
C PRO A 323 12.27 0.38 -13.43
N GLY A 324 11.39 1.27 -13.87
CA GLY A 324 9.94 1.05 -13.87
C GLY A 324 9.23 1.32 -12.54
N ALA A 325 9.93 1.82 -11.50
CA ALA A 325 9.28 2.24 -10.25
C ALA A 325 8.58 3.61 -10.33
N THR A 326 8.93 4.42 -11.33
CA THR A 326 8.34 5.74 -11.58
C THR A 326 7.72 5.80 -12.97
N ASP A 327 6.75 6.70 -13.16
CA ASP A 327 6.29 7.06 -14.49
C ASP A 327 7.28 7.97 -15.24
N ALA A 328 6.89 8.41 -16.44
CA ALA A 328 7.72 9.27 -17.29
C ALA A 328 8.06 10.64 -16.66
N ASN A 329 7.27 11.11 -15.68
CA ASN A 329 7.49 12.36 -14.97
C ASN A 329 8.25 12.15 -13.65
N GLY A 330 8.68 10.93 -13.35
CA GLY A 330 9.34 10.58 -12.10
C GLY A 330 8.38 10.37 -10.91
N PHE A 331 7.06 10.30 -11.15
CA PHE A 331 6.09 10.03 -10.09
C PHE A 331 6.10 8.55 -9.70
N PRO A 332 6.23 8.18 -8.40
CA PRO A 332 6.27 6.78 -8.00
C PRO A 332 4.96 6.05 -8.32
N LEU A 333 5.06 4.90 -9.01
CA LEU A 333 3.87 4.15 -9.44
C LEU A 333 3.08 3.60 -8.26
N PHE A 334 3.74 3.19 -7.18
CA PHE A 334 3.07 2.81 -5.94
C PHE A 334 2.25 3.98 -5.38
N ALA A 335 2.88 5.15 -5.22
CA ALA A 335 2.23 6.35 -4.72
C ALA A 335 1.01 6.73 -5.57
N ARG A 336 1.08 6.55 -6.89
CA ARG A 336 -0.05 6.82 -7.78
C ARG A 336 -1.21 5.87 -7.53
N ARG A 337 -0.94 4.57 -7.36
CA ARG A 337 -1.98 3.56 -7.08
C ARG A 337 -2.57 3.72 -5.68
N ALA A 338 -1.75 4.08 -4.70
CA ALA A 338 -2.19 4.35 -3.33
C ALA A 338 -2.79 5.76 -3.15
N GLU A 339 -2.90 6.53 -4.24
CA GLU A 339 -3.42 7.91 -4.26
C GLU A 339 -2.75 8.80 -3.21
N LEU A 340 -1.41 8.75 -3.16
CA LEU A 340 -0.59 9.58 -2.29
C LEU A 340 -0.31 10.94 -2.94
N ALA A 341 -0.47 11.99 -2.16
CA ALA A 341 -0.14 13.36 -2.56
C ALA A 341 0.38 14.15 -1.36
N GLY A 342 1.17 15.18 -1.62
CA GLY A 342 1.62 16.09 -0.56
C GLY A 342 2.98 16.70 -0.82
N THR A 343 3.59 17.20 0.25
CA THR A 343 4.88 17.88 0.19
C THR A 343 5.93 17.13 0.99
N VAL A 344 7.12 16.98 0.40
CA VAL A 344 8.31 16.47 1.08
C VAL A 344 9.38 17.55 1.04
N VAL A 345 9.86 17.97 2.21
CA VAL A 345 10.98 18.91 2.32
C VAL A 345 12.26 18.10 2.45
N VAL A 346 13.18 18.26 1.50
CA VAL A 346 14.51 17.65 1.53
C VAL A 346 15.51 18.69 1.98
N GLU A 347 16.35 18.34 2.95
CA GLU A 347 17.47 19.15 3.41
C GLU A 347 18.77 18.54 2.86
N GLN A 348 19.64 19.41 2.34
CA GLN A 348 20.93 19.04 1.75
C GLN A 348 22.04 19.89 2.34
N ASP A 349 23.13 19.23 2.72
CA ASP A 349 24.37 19.91 3.09
C ASP A 349 25.27 19.98 1.87
N LEU A 350 25.67 21.19 1.50
CA LEU A 350 26.59 21.48 0.40
C LEU A 350 27.97 21.85 0.94
N ASP A 351 29.03 21.40 0.28
CA ASP A 351 30.37 21.93 0.54
C ASP A 351 30.57 23.31 -0.12
N ALA A 352 31.74 23.91 0.09
CA ALA A 352 32.10 25.21 -0.50
C ALA A 352 32.10 25.22 -2.05
N ALA A 353 32.18 24.05 -2.70
CA ALA A 353 32.11 23.92 -4.16
C ALA A 353 30.66 23.71 -4.66
N GLY A 354 29.67 23.68 -3.76
CA GLY A 354 28.27 23.40 -4.09
C GLY A 354 27.97 21.91 -4.29
N LYS A 355 28.89 21.01 -3.92
CA LYS A 355 28.66 19.56 -4.02
C LYS A 355 27.85 19.08 -2.81
N ILE A 356 26.86 18.24 -3.07
CA ILE A 356 26.04 17.62 -2.03
C ILE A 356 26.89 16.63 -1.22
N VAL A 357 27.07 16.91 0.07
CA VAL A 357 27.76 16.07 1.04
C VAL A 357 26.77 15.13 1.73
N ARG A 358 25.58 15.63 2.08
CA ARG A 358 24.49 14.87 2.70
C ARG A 358 23.13 15.31 2.15
N SER A 359 22.17 14.39 2.12
CA SER A 359 20.78 14.66 1.75
C SER A 359 19.86 13.79 2.59
N PHE A 360 18.79 14.35 3.15
CA PHE A 360 17.81 13.62 3.94
C PHE A 360 16.44 14.30 3.86
N VAL A 361 15.39 13.53 4.12
CA VAL A 361 14.02 14.07 4.22
C VAL A 361 13.88 14.74 5.58
N GLN A 362 13.59 16.04 5.56
CA GLN A 362 13.32 16.83 6.75
C GLN A 362 11.89 16.66 7.24
N ARG A 363 10.93 16.94 6.37
CA ARG A 363 9.52 16.99 6.76
C ARG A 363 8.66 16.43 5.66
N ARG A 364 7.54 15.85 6.07
CA ARG A 364 6.51 15.32 5.18
C ARG A 364 5.15 15.84 5.60
N GLU A 365 4.36 16.23 4.63
CA GLU A 365 2.92 16.46 4.76
C GLU A 365 2.25 15.64 3.67
N ILE A 366 2.02 14.35 3.96
CA ILE A 366 1.49 13.39 2.99
C ILE A 366 0.05 13.02 3.36
N THR A 367 -0.79 13.02 2.35
CA THR A 367 -2.16 12.52 2.39
C THR A 367 -2.26 11.26 1.55
N ALA A 368 -3.18 10.37 1.91
CA ALA A 368 -3.46 9.14 1.21
C ALA A 368 -4.96 8.95 1.11
N ALA A 369 -5.47 8.53 -0.04
CA ALA A 369 -6.88 8.17 -0.12
C ALA A 369 -7.19 6.99 0.83
N GLY A 370 -8.33 7.08 1.52
CA GLY A 370 -8.72 6.16 2.60
C GLY A 370 -8.19 6.54 3.99
N VAL A 371 -7.24 7.46 4.10
CA VAL A 371 -6.70 7.95 5.40
C VAL A 371 -7.18 9.39 5.62
N ARG A 372 -7.92 9.63 6.71
CA ARG A 372 -8.56 10.93 6.98
C ARG A 372 -8.30 11.43 8.40
N GLY A 373 -7.98 12.72 8.52
CA GLY A 373 -7.84 13.41 9.81
C GLY A 373 -6.64 13.00 10.65
N VAL A 374 -5.77 12.12 10.13
CA VAL A 374 -4.58 11.58 10.80
C VAL A 374 -3.43 11.47 9.80
N PRO A 375 -2.16 11.47 10.26
CA PRO A 375 -1.01 11.25 9.38
C PRO A 375 -1.06 9.87 8.71
N ALA A 376 -0.61 9.80 7.45
CA ALA A 376 -0.49 8.58 6.68
C ALA A 376 0.78 7.78 7.06
N LEU A 377 0.98 7.52 8.35
CA LEU A 377 2.19 6.95 8.93
C LEU A 377 2.67 5.65 8.25
N ALA A 378 1.76 4.77 7.86
CA ALA A 378 2.13 3.53 7.19
C ALA A 378 2.67 3.74 5.76
N LEU A 379 2.38 4.89 5.14
CA LEU A 379 2.63 5.20 3.73
C LEU A 379 3.57 6.40 3.52
N GLU A 380 3.84 7.20 4.55
CA GLU A 380 4.50 8.51 4.41
C GLU A 380 5.89 8.45 3.77
N ARG A 381 6.59 7.30 3.90
CA ARG A 381 7.93 7.09 3.34
C ARG A 381 7.94 6.69 1.87
N GLU A 382 6.80 6.38 1.26
CA GLU A 382 6.72 5.88 -0.12
C GLU A 382 7.10 6.95 -1.17
N LEU A 383 7.17 8.23 -0.77
CA LEU A 383 7.64 9.33 -1.61
C LEU A 383 9.10 9.75 -1.33
N ASP A 384 9.76 9.18 -0.32
CA ASP A 384 11.08 9.66 0.15
C ASP A 384 12.17 9.49 -0.91
N ALA A 385 12.30 8.28 -1.46
CA ALA A 385 13.35 7.96 -2.43
C ALA A 385 13.25 8.82 -3.69
N ALA A 386 12.02 9.03 -4.19
CA ALA A 386 11.77 9.88 -5.34
C ALA A 386 12.01 11.37 -5.03
N SER A 387 11.67 11.81 -3.82
CA SER A 387 11.93 13.19 -3.37
C SER A 387 13.43 13.46 -3.27
N LEU A 388 14.19 12.53 -2.69
CA LEU A 388 15.65 12.59 -2.62
C LEU A 388 16.29 12.60 -4.01
N ALA A 389 15.82 11.76 -4.94
CA ALA A 389 16.31 11.73 -6.31
C ALA A 389 16.03 13.06 -7.05
N ARG A 390 14.83 13.63 -6.89
CA ARG A 390 14.45 14.91 -7.50
C ARG A 390 15.24 16.09 -6.91
N ALA A 391 15.46 16.08 -5.59
CA ALA A 391 16.30 17.06 -4.92
C ALA A 391 17.78 16.96 -5.38
N ALA A 392 18.29 15.75 -5.60
CA ALA A 392 19.65 15.54 -6.12
C ALA A 392 19.81 16.03 -7.58
N ALA A 393 18.76 15.93 -8.39
CA ALA A 393 18.74 16.46 -9.76
C ALA A 393 18.53 17.98 -9.83
N THR A 394 18.18 18.63 -8.72
CA THR A 394 17.98 20.08 -8.68
C THR A 394 19.34 20.79 -8.60
N PRO A 395 19.69 21.64 -9.58
CA PRO A 395 20.99 22.32 -9.60
C PRO A 395 21.32 23.03 -8.29
N ALA A 396 22.58 22.94 -7.87
CA ALA A 396 23.12 23.64 -6.70
C ALA A 396 24.16 24.65 -7.15
N ALA A 397 24.05 25.89 -6.66
CA ALA A 397 25.13 26.87 -6.74
C ALA A 397 26.07 26.68 -5.55
N ALA A 398 27.33 27.09 -5.71
CA ALA A 398 28.24 27.20 -4.59
C ALA A 398 27.65 28.17 -3.54
N PRO A 399 27.59 27.78 -2.26
CA PRO A 399 27.08 28.65 -1.21
C PRO A 399 28.00 29.85 -1.01
N ASP A 400 27.43 30.96 -0.53
CA ASP A 400 28.24 32.10 -0.08
C ASP A 400 29.17 31.63 1.06
N PRO A 401 30.48 31.93 1.03
CA PRO A 401 31.38 31.61 2.13
C PRO A 401 30.87 32.03 3.52
N ALA A 402 30.08 33.11 3.61
CA ALA A 402 29.47 33.57 4.86
C ALA A 402 28.39 32.62 5.41
N GLN A 403 27.81 31.77 4.57
CA GLN A 403 26.79 30.78 4.93
C GLN A 403 27.39 29.44 5.41
N LEU A 404 28.70 29.24 5.22
CA LEU A 404 29.36 28.02 5.65
C LEU A 404 29.44 27.93 7.19
N ARG A 405 29.05 26.78 7.71
CA ARG A 405 29.21 26.33 9.09
C ARG A 405 29.95 25.00 9.05
N ASP A 406 31.11 24.95 9.69
CA ASP A 406 32.00 23.77 9.68
C ASP A 406 32.29 23.23 8.26
N GLY A 407 32.45 24.14 7.29
CA GLY A 407 32.74 23.81 5.90
C GLY A 407 31.55 23.38 5.05
N THR A 408 30.32 23.44 5.59
CA THR A 408 29.09 23.11 4.85
C THR A 408 28.02 24.20 4.97
N ALA A 409 27.17 24.35 3.96
CA ALA A 409 25.97 25.17 4.01
C ALA A 409 24.73 24.29 3.79
N THR A 410 23.68 24.54 4.56
CA THR A 410 22.44 23.77 4.47
C THR A 410 21.43 24.48 3.56
N ARG A 411 20.84 23.73 2.63
CA ARG A 411 19.71 24.20 1.80
C ARG A 411 18.49 23.29 1.96
N ARG A 412 17.30 23.85 1.78
CA ARG A 412 16.02 23.13 1.84
C ARG A 412 15.29 23.24 0.52
N ILE A 413 14.75 22.12 0.04
CA ILE A 413 14.02 21.99 -1.22
C ILE A 413 12.66 21.39 -0.92
N GLY A 414 11.59 22.15 -1.18
CA GLY A 414 10.22 21.62 -1.15
C GLY A 414 9.91 20.88 -2.44
N ILE A 415 9.58 19.60 -2.33
CA ILE A 415 9.10 18.78 -3.44
C ILE A 415 7.61 18.58 -3.28
N GLU A 416 6.85 19.11 -4.23
CA GLU A 416 5.40 18.90 -4.31
C GLU A 416 5.08 17.69 -5.21
N TRP A 417 4.27 16.79 -4.67
CA TRP A 417 3.73 15.62 -5.35
C TRP A 417 2.22 15.79 -5.52
N VAL A 418 1.82 16.15 -6.74
CA VAL A 418 0.41 16.24 -7.14
C VAL A 418 0.05 14.98 -7.91
N LEU A 419 -1.10 14.37 -7.60
CA LEU A 419 -1.57 13.20 -8.33
C LEU A 419 -1.72 13.53 -9.83
N PRO A 420 -1.13 12.73 -10.73
CA PRO A 420 -1.32 12.89 -12.17
C PRO A 420 -2.81 12.80 -12.54
N GLN A 421 -3.28 13.65 -13.46
CA GLN A 421 -4.67 13.60 -13.92
C GLN A 421 -4.93 12.31 -14.72
N GLY A 422 -6.02 11.60 -14.41
CA GLY A 422 -6.52 10.45 -15.20
C GLY A 422 -6.39 9.07 -14.52
N LEU A 423 -6.99 8.90 -13.33
CA LEU A 423 -7.19 7.58 -12.71
C LEU A 423 -8.40 6.83 -13.30
#